data_AF-A0A4Q1JW02-F1
#
_entry.id   AF-A0A4Q1JW02-F1
#
_cell.length_a   1.000
_cell.length_b   1.000
_cell.length_c   1.000
_cell.angle_alpha   90.00
_cell.angle_beta   90.00
_cell.angle_gamma   90.00
#
_symmetry.space_group_name_H-M   'P 1'
#
loop_
_entity.id
_entity.type
_entity.pdbx_description
1 polymer ?
#
loop_
_entity_poly.entity_id
_entity_poly.type
_entity_poly.pdbx_seq_one_letter_code
_entity_poly.pdbx_strand_id
1 'polypeptide(L)'
;MHRRIPAVFALLASCLVANVQAQSTFTNPLLDSGPDPWIARDGDTYFFMSTRGDRLAIRKTTDLGRLREAREVTVWTPPAAGPNAKSIWAPELHRIDGSWFIYYTASDDAHNDDAHRGIFVLENKGQDPTQGQWIDHGQLKTARAGIDGTTFVDGGKRYFVYSPYVGPDSVLAISLMRDPWTLQGEETIIARPDSAWERQGGRQILEGPQFLRGPRGDVFLSYSGSACWSDDYAIGLLRAKPGSDLLQAGNWTKGERPVLAKDPERGVFAPGHNGFFDTPDGAQTWIVYHANPEADMQCTGKRSPRLQRIRWTQEGLPGFERPAPLGAPQPTPGS
;
A
#
# COMPACT_ATOMS: atom_id res chain seq x y z
N MET A 1 -56.04 61.90 -31.28
CA MET A 1 -56.15 60.67 -30.46
C MET A 1 -55.02 59.72 -30.84
N HIS A 2 -53.94 59.68 -30.07
CA HIS A 2 -52.85 58.71 -30.24
C HIS A 2 -52.67 57.95 -28.94
N ARG A 3 -53.11 56.68 -28.92
CA ARG A 3 -52.97 55.78 -27.76
C ARG A 3 -51.58 55.16 -27.80
N ARG A 4 -50.80 55.38 -26.74
CA ARG A 4 -49.55 54.68 -26.45
C ARG A 4 -49.87 53.33 -25.79
N ILE A 5 -49.31 52.25 -26.30
CA ILE A 5 -49.37 50.90 -25.71
C ILE A 5 -48.09 50.73 -24.87
N PRO A 6 -48.16 50.33 -23.57
CA PRO A 6 -46.96 50.05 -22.80
C PRO A 6 -46.47 48.63 -23.11
N ALA A 7 -45.18 48.49 -23.43
CA ALA A 7 -44.51 47.21 -23.52
C ALA A 7 -44.16 46.73 -22.11
N VAL A 8 -44.69 45.59 -21.70
CA VAL A 8 -44.33 44.91 -20.46
C VAL A 8 -43.09 44.06 -20.72
N PHE A 9 -41.96 44.43 -20.11
CA PHE A 9 -40.77 43.58 -20.06
C PHE A 9 -40.94 42.54 -18.95
N ALA A 10 -41.09 41.28 -19.32
CA ALA A 10 -41.02 40.16 -18.38
C ALA A 10 -39.55 39.80 -18.11
N LEU A 11 -39.06 40.06 -16.90
CA LEU A 11 -37.78 39.53 -16.42
C LEU A 11 -37.97 38.03 -16.13
N LEU A 12 -37.39 37.18 -16.98
CA LEU A 12 -37.21 35.76 -16.68
C LEU A 12 -36.02 35.60 -15.72
N ALA A 13 -36.30 35.43 -14.44
CA ALA A 13 -35.31 35.01 -13.46
C ALA A 13 -35.01 33.51 -13.67
N SER A 14 -33.88 33.21 -14.31
CA SER A 14 -33.37 31.84 -14.44
C SER A 14 -32.78 31.40 -13.11
N CYS A 15 -33.54 30.64 -12.31
CA CYS A 15 -32.99 29.92 -11.16
C CYS A 15 -32.03 28.84 -11.66
N LEU A 16 -30.72 29.10 -11.56
CA LEU A 16 -29.69 28.08 -11.67
C LEU A 16 -29.81 27.17 -10.43
N VAL A 17 -30.51 26.04 -10.59
CA VAL A 17 -30.46 24.96 -9.61
C VAL A 17 -29.10 24.28 -9.77
N ALA A 18 -28.16 24.60 -8.89
CA ALA A 18 -26.94 23.82 -8.77
C ALA A 18 -27.32 22.42 -8.28
N ASN A 19 -27.19 21.42 -9.15
CA ASN A 19 -27.27 20.02 -8.75
C ASN A 19 -26.06 19.72 -7.85
N VAL A 20 -26.26 19.81 -6.54
CA VAL A 20 -25.31 19.27 -5.56
C VAL A 20 -25.46 17.75 -5.62
N GLN A 21 -24.65 17.08 -6.42
CA GLN A 21 -24.54 15.62 -6.36
C GLN A 21 -24.07 15.24 -4.95
N ALA A 22 -24.86 14.42 -4.26
CA ALA A 22 -24.47 13.90 -2.95
C ALA A 22 -23.20 13.06 -3.11
N GLN A 23 -22.14 13.46 -2.43
CA GLN A 23 -20.86 12.74 -2.45
C GLN A 23 -21.07 11.33 -1.88
N SER A 24 -20.71 10.30 -2.64
CA SER A 24 -20.83 8.92 -2.16
C SER A 24 -19.85 8.69 -1.01
N THR A 25 -20.26 7.89 -0.02
CA THR A 25 -19.45 7.58 1.16
C THR A 25 -19.21 6.09 1.35
N PHE A 26 -18.15 5.76 2.08
CA PHE A 26 -17.83 4.42 2.56
C PHE A 26 -17.54 4.44 4.06
N THR A 27 -17.39 3.27 4.68
CA THR A 27 -16.97 3.14 6.08
C THR A 27 -15.80 2.18 6.21
N ASN A 28 -14.93 2.41 7.20
CA ASN A 28 -13.91 1.45 7.57
C ASN A 28 -14.47 0.40 8.56
N PRO A 29 -14.03 -0.88 8.47
CA PRO A 29 -13.06 -1.39 7.50
C PRO A 29 -13.71 -1.78 6.17
N LEU A 30 -12.91 -1.82 5.09
CA LEU A 30 -13.41 -2.24 3.76
C LEU A 30 -13.85 -3.71 3.74
N LEU A 31 -13.12 -4.56 4.47
CA LEU A 31 -13.34 -6.01 4.60
C LEU A 31 -13.12 -6.41 6.07
N ASP A 32 -13.69 -7.53 6.50
CA ASP A 32 -13.52 -8.02 7.88
C ASP A 32 -12.11 -8.57 8.13
N SER A 33 -11.40 -8.93 7.06
CA SER A 33 -10.04 -9.45 7.08
C SER A 33 -9.32 -9.12 5.77
N GLY A 34 -8.10 -8.63 5.90
CA GLY A 34 -7.18 -8.38 4.79
C GLY A 34 -5.90 -7.74 5.32
N PRO A 35 -5.03 -8.52 5.98
CA PRO A 35 -3.71 -8.05 6.36
C PRO A 35 -2.89 -7.71 5.12
N ASP A 36 -1.94 -6.80 5.30
CA ASP A 36 -0.98 -6.38 4.26
C ASP A 36 -1.70 -5.95 2.95
N PRO A 37 -2.63 -4.98 3.02
CA PRO A 37 -3.45 -4.61 1.88
C PRO A 37 -2.68 -3.80 0.85
N TRP A 38 -2.86 -4.16 -0.41
CA TRP A 38 -2.29 -3.47 -1.55
C TRP A 38 -3.39 -3.08 -2.54
N ILE A 39 -3.30 -1.88 -3.10
CA ILE A 39 -4.20 -1.38 -4.15
C ILE A 39 -3.36 -0.90 -5.33
N ALA A 40 -3.52 -1.58 -6.46
CA ALA A 40 -3.07 -1.09 -7.76
C ALA A 40 -4.23 -0.43 -8.51
N ARG A 41 -3.93 0.46 -9.45
CA ARG A 41 -4.93 1.10 -10.32
C ARG A 41 -4.50 1.03 -11.78
N ASP A 42 -5.45 0.71 -12.66
CA ASP A 42 -5.30 0.88 -14.11
C ASP A 42 -6.58 1.53 -14.66
N GLY A 43 -6.44 2.72 -15.26
CA GLY A 43 -7.56 3.60 -15.56
C GLY A 43 -8.45 3.88 -14.33
N ASP A 44 -9.74 3.59 -14.46
CA ASP A 44 -10.74 3.75 -13.39
C ASP A 44 -10.92 2.49 -12.52
N THR A 45 -10.15 1.42 -12.79
CA THR A 45 -10.28 0.14 -12.07
C THR A 45 -9.21 0.03 -11.00
N TYR A 46 -9.64 -0.25 -9.77
CA TYR A 46 -8.79 -0.63 -8.66
C TYR A 46 -8.69 -2.15 -8.54
N PHE A 47 -7.50 -2.64 -8.22
CA PHE A 47 -7.20 -4.04 -7.95
C PHE A 47 -6.66 -4.16 -6.53
N PHE A 48 -7.42 -4.84 -5.68
CA PHE A 48 -7.08 -5.05 -4.28
C PHE A 48 -6.50 -6.45 -4.08
N MET A 49 -5.40 -6.51 -3.35
CA MET A 49 -4.80 -7.73 -2.83
C MET A 49 -4.56 -7.60 -1.32
N SER A 50 -4.43 -8.74 -0.64
CA SER A 50 -4.08 -8.82 0.77
C SER A 50 -3.53 -10.21 1.07
N THR A 51 -2.81 -10.37 2.18
CA THR A 51 -2.38 -11.68 2.66
C THR A 51 -3.56 -12.63 2.87
N ARG A 52 -3.49 -13.80 2.23
CA ARG A 52 -4.38 -14.94 2.48
C ARG A 52 -3.66 -16.10 3.18
N GLY A 53 -2.34 -16.20 3.02
CA GLY A 53 -1.50 -17.23 3.63
C GLY A 53 -1.38 -18.51 2.79
N ASP A 54 -2.41 -18.82 1.99
CA ASP A 54 -2.52 -20.07 1.22
C ASP A 54 -2.65 -19.87 -0.30
N ARG A 55 -2.84 -18.64 -0.78
CA ARG A 55 -3.06 -18.32 -2.19
C ARG A 55 -2.84 -16.83 -2.46
N LEU A 56 -2.79 -16.48 -3.74
CA LEU A 56 -2.87 -15.10 -4.22
C LEU A 56 -4.23 -14.85 -4.83
N ALA A 57 -4.89 -13.77 -4.43
CA ALA A 57 -6.23 -13.43 -4.90
C ALA A 57 -6.38 -11.94 -5.14
N ILE A 58 -7.19 -11.60 -6.14
CA ILE A 58 -7.47 -10.23 -6.55
C ILE A 58 -8.97 -9.98 -6.46
N ARG A 59 -9.34 -8.84 -5.89
CA ARG A 59 -10.66 -8.21 -6.09
C ARG A 59 -10.47 -7.01 -7.00
N LYS A 60 -11.39 -6.78 -7.93
CA LYS A 60 -11.36 -5.57 -8.76
C LYS A 60 -12.68 -4.83 -8.71
N THR A 61 -12.63 -3.51 -8.69
CA THR A 61 -13.79 -2.62 -8.57
C THR A 61 -13.46 -1.24 -9.15
N THR A 62 -14.46 -0.51 -9.62
CA THR A 62 -14.34 0.93 -9.93
C THR A 62 -14.71 1.81 -8.74
N ASP A 63 -15.20 1.21 -7.66
CA ASP A 63 -15.61 1.88 -6.42
C ASP A 63 -15.06 1.11 -5.22
N LEU A 64 -14.03 1.67 -4.58
CA LEU A 64 -13.42 1.07 -3.38
C LEU A 64 -14.37 1.04 -2.17
N GLY A 65 -15.36 1.92 -2.12
CA GLY A 65 -16.40 1.88 -1.09
C GLY A 65 -17.26 0.61 -1.16
N ARG A 66 -17.31 -0.03 -2.34
CA ARG A 66 -18.01 -1.29 -2.60
C ARG A 66 -17.08 -2.50 -2.72
N LEU A 67 -15.83 -2.40 -2.25
CA LEU A 67 -14.85 -3.50 -2.34
C LEU A 67 -15.38 -4.83 -1.76
N ARG A 68 -16.20 -4.78 -0.71
CA ARG A 68 -16.84 -5.96 -0.11
C ARG A 68 -17.69 -6.77 -1.09
N GLU A 69 -18.33 -6.08 -2.02
CA GLU A 69 -19.22 -6.67 -3.04
C GLU A 69 -18.44 -7.21 -4.26
N ALA A 70 -17.21 -6.75 -4.46
CA ALA A 70 -16.36 -7.20 -5.56
C ALA A 70 -15.99 -8.67 -5.39
N ARG A 71 -16.18 -9.46 -6.46
CA ARG A 71 -15.79 -10.88 -6.48
C ARG A 71 -14.28 -11.03 -6.28
N GLU A 72 -13.91 -11.91 -5.36
CA GLU A 72 -12.53 -12.37 -5.22
C GLU A 72 -12.22 -13.48 -6.23
N VAL A 73 -11.10 -13.33 -6.94
CA VAL A 73 -10.60 -14.31 -7.88
C VAL A 73 -9.24 -14.79 -7.39
N THR A 74 -9.12 -16.08 -7.08
CA THR A 74 -7.82 -16.72 -6.86
C THR A 74 -7.08 -16.75 -8.19
N VAL A 75 -5.91 -16.13 -8.24
CA VAL A 75 -5.11 -16.00 -9.46
C VAL A 75 -3.90 -16.93 -9.47
N TRP A 76 -3.47 -17.38 -8.29
CA TRP A 76 -2.38 -18.35 -8.15
C TRP A 76 -2.49 -19.08 -6.82
N THR A 77 -2.11 -20.35 -6.82
CA THR A 77 -2.01 -21.21 -5.62
C THR A 77 -0.60 -21.78 -5.54
N PRO A 78 0.00 -21.88 -4.34
CA PRO A 78 1.33 -22.40 -4.19
C PRO A 78 1.45 -23.85 -4.62
N PRO A 79 2.62 -24.27 -5.12
CA PRO A 79 2.89 -25.69 -5.33
C PRO A 79 2.85 -26.45 -4.00
N ALA A 80 2.69 -27.78 -4.08
CA ALA A 80 2.62 -28.61 -2.88
C ALA A 80 3.93 -28.65 -2.08
N ALA A 81 5.06 -28.47 -2.76
CA ALA A 81 6.41 -28.46 -2.21
C ALA A 81 7.31 -27.51 -3.01
N GLY A 82 8.44 -27.13 -2.40
CA GLY A 82 9.42 -26.21 -2.98
C GLY A 82 9.39 -24.82 -2.34
N PRO A 83 10.21 -23.89 -2.86
CA PRO A 83 10.63 -22.68 -2.14
C PRO A 83 9.50 -21.65 -1.91
N ASN A 84 8.38 -21.76 -2.62
CA ASN A 84 7.20 -20.90 -2.50
C ASN A 84 5.93 -21.67 -2.10
N ALA A 85 6.07 -22.76 -1.34
CA ALA A 85 4.96 -23.65 -0.99
C ALA A 85 4.14 -23.18 0.24
N LYS A 86 4.71 -22.34 1.12
CA LYS A 86 4.11 -21.93 2.40
C LYS A 86 4.16 -20.43 2.63
N SER A 87 3.35 -19.97 3.59
CA SER A 87 3.37 -18.60 4.11
C SER A 87 3.28 -17.53 3.02
N ILE A 88 2.24 -17.62 2.19
CA ILE A 88 2.02 -16.71 1.04
C ILE A 88 1.53 -15.35 1.55
N TRP A 89 2.44 -14.38 1.67
CA TRP A 89 2.22 -13.12 2.36
C TRP A 89 2.47 -11.89 1.49
N ALA A 90 1.83 -10.80 1.87
CA ALA A 90 2.02 -9.43 1.41
C ALA A 90 2.16 -9.29 -0.12
N PRO A 91 1.15 -9.72 -0.91
CA PRO A 91 1.25 -9.61 -2.35
C PRO A 91 1.00 -8.18 -2.84
N GLU A 92 1.91 -7.68 -3.67
CA GLU A 92 1.77 -6.42 -4.38
C GLU A 92 1.65 -6.63 -5.89
N LEU A 93 0.59 -6.06 -6.48
CA LEU A 93 0.35 -6.05 -7.92
C LEU A 93 0.90 -4.77 -8.56
N HIS A 94 1.78 -4.90 -9.54
CA HIS A 94 2.41 -3.79 -10.24
C HIS A 94 2.16 -3.88 -11.74
N ARG A 95 1.88 -2.75 -12.39
CA ARG A 95 1.82 -2.65 -13.86
C ARG A 95 3.17 -2.13 -14.36
N ILE A 96 3.91 -2.97 -15.09
CA ILE A 96 5.27 -2.65 -15.56
C ILE A 96 5.36 -3.00 -17.04
N ASP A 97 5.69 -2.01 -17.87
CA ASP A 97 5.90 -2.16 -19.31
C ASP A 97 4.78 -2.91 -20.06
N GLY A 98 3.53 -2.71 -19.61
CA GLY A 98 2.33 -3.33 -20.19
C GLY A 98 2.00 -4.73 -19.69
N SER A 99 2.80 -5.30 -18.78
CA SER A 99 2.52 -6.54 -18.06
C SER A 99 2.14 -6.26 -16.60
N TRP A 100 1.43 -7.20 -15.99
CA TRP A 100 1.19 -7.25 -14.55
C TRP A 100 2.24 -8.12 -13.87
N PHE A 101 2.73 -7.68 -12.71
CA PHE A 101 3.65 -8.44 -11.86
C PHE A 101 3.08 -8.53 -10.46
N ILE A 102 3.17 -9.71 -9.84
CA ILE A 102 2.91 -9.87 -8.40
C ILE A 102 4.24 -10.16 -7.71
N TYR A 103 4.61 -9.31 -6.75
CA TYR A 103 5.67 -9.59 -5.79
C TYR A 103 5.02 -10.12 -4.52
N TYR A 104 5.49 -11.25 -4.00
CA TYR A 104 4.94 -11.82 -2.77
C TYR A 104 6.02 -12.54 -1.98
N THR A 105 5.82 -12.61 -0.66
CA THR A 105 6.68 -13.39 0.22
C THR A 105 6.17 -14.82 0.30
N ALA A 106 7.09 -15.78 0.29
CA ALA A 106 6.79 -17.18 0.59
C ALA A 106 7.98 -17.86 1.28
N SER A 107 7.74 -19.08 1.77
CA SER A 107 8.75 -19.96 2.33
C SER A 107 8.60 -21.38 1.77
N ASP A 108 9.68 -22.14 1.94
CA ASP A 108 9.77 -23.54 1.58
C ASP A 108 8.87 -24.42 2.48
N ASP A 109 8.41 -25.56 1.98
CA ASP A 109 7.56 -26.48 2.75
C ASP A 109 8.30 -27.15 3.91
N ALA A 110 9.59 -27.43 3.77
CA ALA A 110 10.41 -28.01 4.82
C ALA A 110 10.97 -26.95 5.78
N HIS A 111 11.07 -25.69 5.35
CA HIS A 111 11.68 -24.60 6.13
C HIS A 111 10.82 -23.34 6.15
N ASN A 112 9.84 -23.32 7.07
CA ASN A 112 8.96 -22.17 7.30
C ASN A 112 9.49 -21.24 8.41
N ASP A 113 10.69 -20.70 8.20
CA ASP A 113 11.38 -19.82 9.14
C ASP A 113 12.00 -18.60 8.43
N ASP A 114 12.47 -17.62 9.22
CA ASP A 114 13.01 -16.36 8.70
C ASP A 114 14.26 -16.55 7.83
N ALA A 115 15.06 -17.59 8.06
CA ALA A 115 16.29 -17.84 7.29
C ALA A 115 16.01 -18.34 5.86
N HIS A 116 14.81 -18.84 5.59
CA HIS A 116 14.41 -19.43 4.31
C HIS A 116 13.27 -18.68 3.62
N ARG A 117 12.80 -17.57 4.18
CA ARG A 117 11.82 -16.68 3.52
C ARG A 117 12.45 -15.95 2.34
N GLY A 118 11.68 -15.88 1.26
CA GLY A 118 12.07 -15.20 0.04
C GLY A 118 10.92 -14.45 -0.60
N ILE A 119 11.28 -13.58 -1.54
CA ILE A 119 10.32 -12.82 -2.35
C ILE A 119 10.32 -13.42 -3.76
N PHE A 120 9.12 -13.65 -4.27
CA PHE A 120 8.87 -14.32 -5.54
C PHE A 120 8.11 -13.40 -6.48
N VAL A 121 8.28 -13.63 -7.78
CA VAL A 121 7.66 -12.79 -8.82
C VAL A 121 6.83 -13.64 -9.78
N LEU A 122 5.57 -13.25 -9.96
CA LEU A 122 4.72 -13.77 -11.03
C LEU A 122 4.50 -12.69 -12.10
N GLU A 123 4.39 -13.08 -13.37
CA GLU A 123 4.03 -12.18 -14.48
C GLU A 123 2.74 -12.61 -15.17
N ASN A 124 1.89 -11.65 -15.53
CA ASN A 124 0.73 -11.85 -16.40
C ASN A 124 0.68 -10.77 -17.49
N LYS A 125 0.71 -11.19 -18.74
CA LYS A 125 0.71 -10.31 -19.94
C LYS A 125 -0.68 -9.88 -20.39
N GLY A 126 -1.73 -10.40 -19.75
CA GLY A 126 -3.11 -10.03 -20.02
C GLY A 126 -3.41 -8.58 -19.65
N GLN A 127 -4.49 -8.05 -20.23
CA GLN A 127 -5.04 -6.75 -19.83
C GLN A 127 -5.67 -6.82 -18.43
N ASP A 128 -6.39 -7.91 -18.15
CA ASP A 128 -7.07 -8.14 -16.88
C ASP A 128 -6.26 -9.14 -16.01
N PRO A 129 -5.68 -8.72 -14.86
CA PRO A 129 -4.83 -9.57 -14.04
C PRO A 129 -5.61 -10.69 -13.32
N THR A 130 -6.94 -10.65 -13.35
CA THR A 130 -7.79 -11.72 -12.81
C THR A 130 -8.06 -12.84 -13.82
N GLN A 131 -7.54 -12.71 -15.04
CA GLN A 131 -7.69 -13.68 -16.13
C GLN A 131 -6.32 -14.13 -16.66
N GLY A 132 -6.31 -15.18 -17.46
CA GLY A 132 -5.09 -15.70 -18.07
C GLY A 132 -4.23 -16.51 -17.11
N GLN A 133 -2.97 -16.71 -17.49
CA GLN A 133 -2.00 -17.49 -16.73
C GLN A 133 -0.92 -16.59 -16.16
N TRP A 134 -0.50 -16.91 -14.94
CA TRP A 134 0.64 -16.29 -14.28
C TRP A 134 1.89 -17.13 -14.51
N ILE A 135 2.94 -16.51 -15.05
CA ILE A 135 4.26 -17.10 -15.27
C ILE A 135 5.07 -16.90 -14.00
N ASP A 136 5.57 -17.98 -13.40
CA ASP A 136 6.44 -17.93 -12.23
C ASP A 136 7.89 -17.67 -12.66
N HIS A 137 8.44 -16.52 -12.24
CA HIS A 137 9.85 -16.14 -12.45
C HIS A 137 10.76 -16.61 -11.31
N GLY A 138 10.19 -17.27 -10.30
CA GLY A 138 10.89 -17.79 -9.14
C GLY A 138 11.24 -16.72 -8.10
N GLN A 139 12.16 -17.10 -7.22
CA GLN A 139 12.64 -16.24 -6.14
C GLN A 139 13.58 -15.15 -6.70
N LEU A 140 13.36 -13.90 -6.28
CA LEU A 140 14.35 -12.83 -6.44
C LEU A 140 15.62 -13.20 -5.70
N LYS A 141 16.76 -13.11 -6.38
CA LYS A 141 18.07 -13.33 -5.78
C LYS A 141 18.50 -12.12 -4.95
N THR A 142 17.94 -12.02 -3.74
CA THR A 142 18.36 -11.02 -2.74
C THR A 142 19.63 -11.46 -2.02
N ALA A 143 20.37 -10.50 -1.47
CA ALA A 143 21.60 -10.76 -0.70
C ALA A 143 21.30 -11.42 0.65
N ARG A 144 20.07 -11.32 1.14
CA ARG A 144 19.60 -11.90 2.41
C ARG A 144 18.18 -12.43 2.26
N ALA A 145 17.83 -13.43 3.08
CA ALA A 145 16.44 -13.79 3.31
C ALA A 145 15.68 -12.57 3.86
N GLY A 146 14.41 -12.46 3.50
CA GLY A 146 13.62 -11.28 3.80
C GLY A 146 12.23 -11.34 3.20
N ILE A 147 11.45 -10.31 3.51
CA ILE A 147 10.03 -10.23 3.21
C ILE A 147 9.67 -8.88 2.58
N ASP A 148 8.41 -8.77 2.15
CA ASP A 148 7.73 -7.51 1.82
C ASP A 148 8.45 -6.70 0.73
N GLY A 149 8.57 -7.29 -0.46
CA GLY A 149 9.19 -6.63 -1.61
C GLY A 149 8.24 -5.68 -2.33
N THR A 150 8.65 -4.42 -2.48
CA THR A 150 7.98 -3.42 -3.32
C THR A 150 8.91 -2.90 -4.42
N THR A 151 8.35 -2.35 -5.50
CA THR A 151 9.13 -1.73 -6.59
C THR A 151 8.55 -0.39 -7.02
N PHE A 152 9.42 0.52 -7.45
CA PHE A 152 9.02 1.81 -8.01
C PHE A 152 10.06 2.35 -9.00
N VAL A 153 9.69 3.41 -9.72
CA VAL A 153 10.57 4.10 -10.66
C VAL A 153 10.86 5.52 -10.18
N ASP A 154 12.14 5.89 -10.18
CA ASP A 154 12.61 7.26 -9.99
C ASP A 154 13.80 7.55 -10.90
N GLY A 155 13.84 8.74 -11.51
CA GLY A 155 14.92 9.13 -12.43
C GLY A 155 15.16 8.18 -13.61
N GLY A 156 14.11 7.49 -14.09
CA GLY A 156 14.21 6.50 -15.18
C GLY A 156 14.83 5.16 -14.78
N LYS A 157 15.07 4.93 -13.48
CA LYS A 157 15.59 3.67 -12.94
C LYS A 157 14.52 2.99 -12.10
N ARG A 158 14.48 1.66 -12.17
CA ARG A 158 13.62 0.85 -11.30
C ARG A 158 14.39 0.44 -10.05
N TYR A 159 13.77 0.65 -8.91
CA TYR A 159 14.25 0.24 -7.60
C TYR A 159 13.39 -0.89 -7.04
N PHE A 160 14.02 -1.73 -6.24
CA PHE A 160 13.37 -2.72 -5.39
C PHE A 160 13.72 -2.43 -3.95
N VAL A 161 12.73 -2.42 -3.06
CA VAL A 161 12.93 -2.26 -1.62
C VAL A 161 12.28 -3.44 -0.93
N TYR A 162 12.96 -3.99 0.06
CA TYR A 162 12.44 -5.10 0.84
C TYR A 162 12.95 -5.06 2.27
N SER A 163 12.50 -6.02 3.08
CA SER A 163 12.79 -6.12 4.50
C SER A 163 13.68 -7.32 4.81
N PRO A 164 15.01 -7.22 4.65
CA PRO A 164 15.90 -8.32 4.98
C PRO A 164 16.05 -8.56 6.47
N TYR A 165 16.28 -9.83 6.82
CA TYR A 165 16.71 -10.22 8.14
C TYR A 165 18.22 -10.00 8.32
N VAL A 166 18.60 -9.31 9.39
CA VAL A 166 19.98 -9.08 9.80
C VAL A 166 20.13 -9.51 11.26
N GLY A 167 20.54 -10.77 11.45
CA GLY A 167 20.49 -11.39 12.78
C GLY A 167 19.04 -11.53 13.25
N PRO A 168 18.69 -11.13 14.49
CA PRO A 168 17.30 -11.19 14.97
C PRO A 168 16.41 -10.06 14.42
N ASP A 169 16.99 -9.04 13.78
CA ASP A 169 16.29 -7.83 13.38
C ASP A 169 15.80 -7.89 11.93
N SER A 170 14.78 -7.11 11.62
CA SER A 170 14.41 -6.75 10.23
C SER A 170 14.73 -5.29 9.97
N VAL A 171 15.25 -5.00 8.78
CA VAL A 171 15.75 -3.68 8.35
C VAL A 171 15.23 -3.37 6.94
N LEU A 172 15.45 -2.18 6.39
CA LEU A 172 15.07 -1.89 5.00
C LEU A 172 16.29 -1.82 4.09
N ALA A 173 16.25 -2.52 2.96
CA ALA A 173 17.28 -2.48 1.93
C ALA A 173 16.71 -2.14 0.56
N ILE A 174 17.51 -1.43 -0.25
CA ILE A 174 17.18 -1.01 -1.60
C ILE A 174 18.23 -1.53 -2.59
N SER A 175 17.78 -1.89 -3.79
CA SER A 175 18.63 -2.24 -4.94
C SER A 175 18.03 -1.69 -6.23
N LEU A 176 18.86 -1.56 -7.27
CA LEU A 176 18.36 -1.40 -8.64
C LEU A 176 17.80 -2.72 -9.16
N MET A 177 16.91 -2.61 -10.14
CA MET A 177 16.44 -3.73 -10.94
C MET A 177 16.86 -3.54 -12.40
N ARG A 178 17.38 -4.60 -13.02
CA ARG A 178 17.64 -4.64 -14.47
C ARG A 178 16.35 -4.87 -15.26
N ASP A 179 15.49 -5.72 -14.73
CA ASP A 179 14.18 -6.09 -15.25
C ASP A 179 13.25 -6.39 -14.05
N PRO A 180 11.93 -6.53 -14.23
CA PRO A 180 10.99 -6.65 -13.11
C PRO A 180 11.21 -7.86 -12.18
N TRP A 181 12.07 -8.81 -12.52
CA TRP A 181 12.37 -9.99 -11.70
C TRP A 181 13.87 -10.21 -11.49
N THR A 182 14.72 -9.22 -11.76
CA THR A 182 16.16 -9.34 -11.51
C THR A 182 16.78 -8.07 -10.93
N LEU A 183 17.40 -8.24 -9.76
CA LEU A 183 18.19 -7.19 -9.11
C LEU A 183 19.51 -6.94 -9.85
N GLN A 184 20.02 -5.71 -9.73
CA GLN A 184 21.26 -5.26 -10.32
C GLN A 184 22.11 -4.52 -9.30
N GLY A 185 23.35 -4.98 -9.13
CA GLY A 185 24.31 -4.36 -8.22
C GLY A 185 24.14 -4.79 -6.77
N GLU A 186 24.76 -4.04 -5.87
CA GLU A 186 24.74 -4.30 -4.43
C GLU A 186 23.46 -3.74 -3.79
N GLU A 187 22.96 -4.46 -2.78
CA GLU A 187 21.87 -3.98 -1.93
C GLU A 187 22.41 -3.06 -0.83
N THR A 188 21.78 -1.90 -0.67
CA THR A 188 22.13 -0.95 0.39
C THR A 188 21.06 -0.96 1.47
N ILE A 189 21.48 -1.15 2.71
CA ILE A 189 20.57 -0.97 3.85
C ILE A 189 20.42 0.53 4.12
N ILE A 190 19.19 1.01 4.00
CA ILE A 190 18.83 2.44 4.09
C ILE A 190 18.19 2.82 5.43
N ALA A 191 17.67 1.85 6.19
CA ALA A 191 17.14 2.11 7.52
C ALA A 191 17.24 0.88 8.43
N ARG A 192 17.38 1.13 9.73
CA ARG A 192 17.35 0.14 10.82
C ARG A 192 16.42 0.63 11.92
N PRO A 193 15.90 -0.25 12.79
CA PRO A 193 15.25 0.18 14.02
C PRO A 193 16.24 0.97 14.89
N ASP A 194 15.97 2.25 15.11
CA ASP A 194 16.81 3.18 15.88
C ASP A 194 16.03 3.95 16.94
N SER A 195 14.69 3.85 16.91
CA SER A 195 13.78 4.53 17.80
C SER A 195 13.04 3.55 18.71
N ALA A 196 12.65 3.99 19.91
CA ALA A 196 11.98 3.12 20.89
C ALA A 196 10.66 2.54 20.37
N TRP A 197 9.90 3.32 19.60
CA TRP A 197 8.62 2.90 19.04
C TRP A 197 8.74 1.80 17.98
N GLU A 198 9.95 1.47 17.50
CA GLU A 198 10.22 0.46 16.46
C GLU A 198 10.65 -0.90 17.04
N ARG A 199 10.65 -1.01 18.37
CA ARG A 199 11.20 -2.15 19.13
C ARG A 199 10.18 -2.74 20.11
N GLN A 200 8.90 -2.47 19.89
CA GLN A 200 7.80 -2.99 20.69
C GLN A 200 7.48 -4.44 20.28
N GLY A 201 6.96 -5.22 21.23
CA GLY A 201 6.71 -6.65 21.04
C GLY A 201 7.95 -7.54 21.13
N GLY A 202 9.09 -7.01 21.61
CA GLY A 202 10.29 -7.81 21.90
C GLY A 202 11.16 -8.14 20.68
N ARG A 203 10.89 -7.54 19.51
CA ARG A 203 11.72 -7.65 18.31
C ARG A 203 11.91 -6.27 17.68
N GLN A 204 13.08 -6.03 17.09
CA GLN A 204 13.38 -4.81 16.36
C GLN A 204 13.05 -5.04 14.88
N ILE A 205 11.99 -4.40 14.40
CA ILE A 205 11.46 -4.66 13.05
C ILE A 205 11.26 -3.34 12.33
N LEU A 206 11.84 -3.23 11.14
CA LEU A 206 11.28 -2.46 10.04
C LEU A 206 10.82 -3.44 8.96
N GLU A 207 9.57 -3.33 8.50
CA GLU A 207 9.02 -4.17 7.43
C GLU A 207 8.00 -3.41 6.57
N GLY A 208 7.40 -4.05 5.55
CA GLY A 208 6.38 -3.45 4.69
C GLY A 208 6.77 -2.08 4.10
N PRO A 209 7.90 -1.94 3.38
CA PRO A 209 8.29 -0.67 2.75
C PRO A 209 7.34 -0.29 1.63
N GLN A 210 6.93 0.97 1.55
CA GLN A 210 5.94 1.43 0.56
C GLN A 210 6.32 2.77 -0.05
N PHE A 211 6.39 2.82 -1.39
CA PHE A 211 6.76 4.01 -2.12
C PHE A 211 5.64 5.04 -2.22
N LEU A 212 5.98 6.30 -1.97
CA LEU A 212 5.11 7.44 -2.22
C LEU A 212 5.91 8.57 -2.88
N ARG A 213 5.48 8.99 -4.08
CA ARG A 213 6.08 10.14 -4.76
C ARG A 213 5.51 11.45 -4.20
N GLY A 214 6.41 12.34 -3.78
CA GLY A 214 6.05 13.69 -3.39
C GLY A 214 5.72 14.59 -4.59
N PRO A 215 4.82 15.57 -4.43
CA PRO A 215 4.44 16.50 -5.50
C PRO A 215 5.58 17.43 -5.94
N ARG A 216 6.64 17.54 -5.12
CA ARG A 216 7.86 18.32 -5.42
C ARG A 216 9.04 17.46 -5.87
N GLY A 217 8.81 16.17 -6.13
CA GLY A 217 9.82 15.22 -6.57
C GLY A 217 10.56 14.50 -5.44
N ASP A 218 10.23 14.78 -4.17
CA ASP A 218 10.73 13.99 -3.04
C ASP A 218 10.29 12.53 -3.19
N VAL A 219 11.15 11.62 -2.72
CA VAL A 219 10.83 10.20 -2.61
C VAL A 219 10.56 9.90 -1.15
N PHE A 220 9.39 9.34 -0.86
CA PHE A 220 9.06 8.83 0.45
C PHE A 220 8.98 7.30 0.42
N LEU A 221 9.48 6.67 1.48
CA LEU A 221 9.24 5.26 1.77
C LEU A 221 8.61 5.17 3.16
N SER A 222 7.32 4.84 3.25
CA SER A 222 6.79 4.42 4.53
C SER A 222 7.24 3.00 4.84
N TYR A 223 7.19 2.62 6.10
CA TYR A 223 7.50 1.28 6.58
C TYR A 223 6.74 1.07 7.88
N SER A 224 6.56 -0.19 8.26
CA SER A 224 6.02 -0.53 9.57
C SER A 224 7.13 -0.85 10.56
N GLY A 225 7.02 -0.33 11.77
CA GLY A 225 7.94 -0.56 12.87
C GLY A 225 7.30 -1.39 13.97
N SER A 226 8.13 -2.03 14.81
CA SER A 226 7.71 -2.96 15.88
C SER A 226 7.11 -4.26 15.37
N ALA A 227 6.81 -5.19 16.27
CA ALA A 227 6.21 -6.47 15.91
C ALA A 227 4.71 -6.37 15.66
N CYS A 228 4.20 -7.05 14.63
CA CYS A 228 2.75 -7.08 14.34
C CYS A 228 1.91 -7.72 15.47
N TRP A 229 2.55 -8.42 16.42
CA TRP A 229 1.87 -8.98 17.60
C TRP A 229 1.82 -8.01 18.77
N SER A 230 2.38 -6.80 18.61
CA SER A 230 2.22 -5.68 19.52
C SER A 230 1.15 -4.73 18.99
N ASP A 231 0.32 -4.20 19.88
CA ASP A 231 -0.63 -3.13 19.53
C ASP A 231 0.07 -1.85 19.05
N ASP A 232 1.36 -1.69 19.34
CA ASP A 232 2.20 -0.56 18.96
C ASP A 232 2.89 -0.72 17.60
N TYR A 233 2.52 -1.73 16.81
CA TYR A 233 2.83 -1.75 15.38
C TYR A 233 2.33 -0.46 14.73
N ALA A 234 3.23 0.26 14.04
CA ALA A 234 2.98 1.61 13.58
C ALA A 234 3.75 1.92 12.30
N ILE A 235 3.32 2.94 11.56
CA ILE A 235 3.94 3.33 10.28
C ILE A 235 4.91 4.47 10.51
N GLY A 236 6.17 4.31 10.09
CA GLY A 236 7.17 5.37 9.98
C GLY A 236 7.35 5.87 8.54
N LEU A 237 8.22 6.84 8.35
CA LEU A 237 8.48 7.45 7.04
C LEU A 237 9.96 7.78 6.85
N LEU A 238 10.52 7.36 5.73
CA LEU A 238 11.79 7.84 5.19
C LEU A 238 11.52 8.87 4.08
N ARG A 239 12.44 9.83 3.93
CA ARG A 239 12.43 10.85 2.88
C ARG A 239 13.80 10.95 2.22
N ALA A 240 13.85 10.89 0.90
CA ALA A 240 14.97 11.34 0.09
C ALA A 240 14.54 12.56 -0.73
N LYS A 241 15.46 13.53 -0.88
CA LYS A 241 15.19 14.76 -1.64
C LYS A 241 15.15 14.46 -3.15
N PRO A 242 14.52 15.33 -3.96
CA PRO A 242 14.53 15.17 -5.42
C PRO A 242 15.96 15.08 -5.95
N GLY A 243 16.23 14.09 -6.80
CA GLY A 243 17.54 13.88 -7.43
C GLY A 243 18.62 13.27 -6.52
N SER A 244 18.28 12.88 -5.29
CA SER A 244 19.17 12.10 -4.43
C SER A 244 19.54 10.74 -5.07
N ASP A 245 20.77 10.29 -4.86
CA ASP A 245 21.13 8.89 -5.12
C ASP A 245 20.47 8.01 -4.06
N LEU A 246 19.41 7.30 -4.44
CA LEU A 246 18.61 6.48 -3.54
C LEU A 246 19.37 5.25 -3.01
N LEU A 247 20.46 4.85 -3.66
CA LEU A 247 21.33 3.76 -3.19
C LEU A 247 22.32 4.22 -2.10
N GLN A 248 22.37 5.50 -1.76
CA GLN A 248 23.21 6.00 -0.67
C GLN A 248 22.39 6.13 0.61
N ALA A 249 22.70 5.33 1.63
CA ALA A 249 21.97 5.34 2.91
C ALA A 249 21.86 6.74 3.53
N GLY A 250 22.94 7.54 3.47
CA GLY A 250 22.98 8.90 4.01
C GLY A 250 22.06 9.92 3.33
N ASN A 251 21.45 9.58 2.18
CA ASN A 251 20.48 10.44 1.52
C ASN A 251 19.05 10.28 2.06
N TRP A 252 18.81 9.27 2.90
CA TRP A 252 17.52 9.03 3.53
C TRP A 252 17.45 9.70 4.89
N THR A 253 16.46 10.55 5.08
CA THR A 253 16.10 11.12 6.38
C THR A 253 14.93 10.33 6.96
N LYS A 254 15.10 9.81 8.17
CA LYS A 254 14.06 9.06 8.88
C LYS A 254 13.27 9.98 9.82
N GLY A 255 11.95 9.85 9.82
CA GLY A 255 11.08 10.57 10.74
C GLY A 255 11.24 10.07 12.18
N GLU A 256 11.24 11.00 13.15
CA GLU A 256 11.45 10.68 14.58
C GLU A 256 10.26 9.99 15.25
N ARG A 257 9.06 10.10 14.65
CA ARG A 257 7.80 9.59 15.18
C ARG A 257 7.03 8.84 14.10
N PRO A 258 6.18 7.87 14.48
CA PRO A 258 5.28 7.24 13.52
C PRO A 258 4.32 8.28 12.92
N VAL A 259 4.03 8.12 11.64
CA VAL A 259 3.02 8.91 10.90
C VAL A 259 1.61 8.36 11.04
N LEU A 260 1.48 7.07 11.37
CA LEU A 260 0.22 6.43 11.74
C LEU A 260 0.49 5.44 12.87
N ALA A 261 -0.26 5.53 13.96
CA ALA A 261 -0.06 4.71 15.15
C ALA A 261 -1.41 4.37 15.83
N LYS A 262 -1.34 3.50 16.83
CA LYS A 262 -2.47 3.10 17.68
C LYS A 262 -3.30 4.30 18.14
N ASP A 263 -4.62 4.19 17.99
CA ASP A 263 -5.61 5.17 18.43
C ASP A 263 -6.84 4.43 19.02
N PRO A 264 -6.82 4.10 20.33
CA PRO A 264 -7.86 3.30 20.96
C PRO A 264 -9.24 3.96 20.93
N GLU A 265 -9.30 5.29 21.00
CA GLU A 265 -10.55 6.06 20.91
C GLU A 265 -11.26 5.86 19.57
N ARG A 266 -10.53 5.38 18.55
CA ARG A 266 -11.00 5.20 17.18
C ARG A 266 -11.05 3.73 16.76
N GLY A 267 -10.78 2.80 17.68
CA GLY A 267 -10.75 1.37 17.39
C GLY A 267 -9.61 0.98 16.44
N VAL A 268 -8.44 1.59 16.61
CA VAL A 268 -7.26 1.36 15.76
C VAL A 268 -6.13 0.84 16.62
N PHE A 269 -5.81 -0.44 16.45
CA PHE A 269 -4.69 -1.11 17.12
C PHE A 269 -3.78 -1.73 16.06
N ALA A 270 -2.46 -1.68 16.28
CA ALA A 270 -1.46 -2.19 15.37
C ALA A 270 -1.64 -1.75 13.88
N PRO A 271 -1.82 -0.44 13.56
CA PRO A 271 -1.94 -0.01 12.18
C PRO A 271 -0.60 -0.16 11.43
N GLY A 272 -0.61 -0.84 10.29
CA GLY A 272 0.60 -0.99 9.49
C GLY A 272 0.41 -1.72 8.17
N HIS A 273 1.55 -2.14 7.62
CA HIS A 273 1.77 -2.67 6.28
C HIS A 273 0.84 -2.01 5.26
N ASN A 274 1.17 -0.78 4.91
CA ASN A 274 0.29 0.06 4.10
C ASN A 274 0.50 -0.15 2.59
N GLY A 275 -0.22 0.64 1.81
CA GLY A 275 0.05 0.95 0.41
C GLY A 275 -0.46 2.35 0.12
N PHE A 276 -0.12 2.89 -1.04
CA PHE A 276 -0.59 4.19 -1.51
C PHE A 276 -1.18 4.09 -2.90
N PHE A 277 -2.21 4.88 -3.17
CA PHE A 277 -2.76 5.01 -4.51
C PHE A 277 -3.37 6.39 -4.71
N ASP A 278 -3.39 6.84 -5.96
CA ASP A 278 -4.09 8.06 -6.35
C ASP A 278 -5.44 7.72 -7.00
N THR A 279 -6.40 8.63 -6.86
CA THR A 279 -7.66 8.58 -7.62
C THR A 279 -7.43 8.68 -9.13
N PRO A 280 -8.39 8.30 -9.99
CA PRO A 280 -8.18 8.26 -11.44
C PRO A 280 -7.81 9.62 -12.04
N ASP A 281 -8.36 10.70 -11.47
CA ASP A 281 -8.07 12.09 -11.82
C ASP A 281 -6.72 12.61 -11.26
N GLY A 282 -6.05 11.83 -10.41
CA GLY A 282 -4.81 12.22 -9.73
C GLY A 282 -4.98 13.32 -8.67
N ALA A 283 -6.21 13.71 -8.32
CA ALA A 283 -6.47 14.82 -7.42
C ALA A 283 -6.36 14.45 -5.93
N GLN A 284 -6.43 13.16 -5.60
CA GLN A 284 -6.41 12.68 -4.22
C GLN A 284 -5.45 11.50 -4.09
N THR A 285 -4.54 11.59 -3.12
CA THR A 285 -3.71 10.47 -2.67
C THR A 285 -4.35 9.84 -1.44
N TRP A 286 -4.36 8.52 -1.39
CA TRP A 286 -4.93 7.72 -0.31
C TRP A 286 -3.91 6.73 0.23
N ILE A 287 -3.98 6.48 1.54
CA ILE A 287 -3.33 5.34 2.19
C ILE A 287 -4.35 4.21 2.33
N VAL A 288 -3.94 2.99 2.01
CA VAL A 288 -4.58 1.76 2.49
C VAL A 288 -3.68 1.12 3.53
N TYR A 289 -4.23 0.66 4.66
CA TYR A 289 -3.46 0.00 5.73
C TYR A 289 -4.32 -1.02 6.44
N HIS A 290 -3.73 -1.98 7.15
CA HIS A 290 -4.51 -2.83 8.04
C HIS A 290 -4.46 -2.32 9.48
N ALA A 291 -5.49 -2.61 10.27
CA ALA A 291 -5.44 -2.48 11.73
C ALA A 291 -6.40 -3.47 12.41
N ASN A 292 -6.07 -3.83 13.64
CA ASN A 292 -6.96 -4.58 14.53
C ASN A 292 -8.07 -3.66 15.09
N PRO A 293 -9.30 -4.19 15.28
CA PRO A 293 -10.40 -3.41 15.84
C PRO A 293 -10.29 -3.23 17.36
N GLU A 294 -9.54 -4.09 18.03
CA GLU A 294 -9.39 -4.18 19.49
C GLU A 294 -7.94 -4.49 19.86
N ALA A 295 -7.60 -4.27 21.14
CA ALA A 295 -6.29 -4.57 21.73
C ALA A 295 -5.99 -6.07 21.74
N ASP A 296 -4.70 -6.41 21.82
CA ASP A 296 -4.18 -7.76 22.04
C ASP A 296 -4.61 -8.81 20.98
N MET A 297 -5.00 -8.37 19.79
CA MET A 297 -5.45 -9.23 18.68
C MET A 297 -4.29 -9.79 17.83
N GLN A 298 -3.06 -9.31 18.06
CA GLN A 298 -1.81 -9.76 17.45
C GLN A 298 -1.84 -9.83 15.89
N CYS A 299 -0.94 -10.63 15.28
CA CYS A 299 -0.85 -10.81 13.82
C CYS A 299 -1.93 -11.75 13.25
N THR A 300 -3.19 -11.62 13.69
CA THR A 300 -4.27 -12.54 13.27
C THR A 300 -4.98 -12.06 12.01
N GLY A 301 -5.95 -12.86 11.54
CA GLY A 301 -6.86 -12.49 10.45
C GLY A 301 -7.85 -11.37 10.81
N LYS A 302 -7.82 -10.81 12.03
CA LYS A 302 -8.64 -9.66 12.43
C LYS A 302 -8.12 -8.32 11.91
N ARG A 303 -6.88 -8.31 11.40
CA ARG A 303 -6.29 -7.15 10.72
C ARG A 303 -7.11 -6.87 9.46
N SER A 304 -7.83 -5.76 9.50
CA SER A 304 -8.84 -5.38 8.50
C SER A 304 -8.34 -4.17 7.69
N PRO A 305 -8.51 -4.16 6.35
CA PRO A 305 -8.04 -3.08 5.50
C PRO A 305 -8.89 -1.83 5.70
N ARG A 306 -8.23 -0.68 5.78
CA ARG A 306 -8.82 0.64 6.01
C ARG A 306 -8.25 1.64 5.03
N LEU A 307 -9.06 2.62 4.64
CA LEU A 307 -8.63 3.72 3.78
C LEU A 307 -8.67 5.04 4.54
N GLN A 308 -7.74 5.92 4.18
CA GLN A 308 -7.74 7.31 4.62
C GLN A 308 -7.08 8.20 3.59
N ARG A 309 -7.62 9.40 3.40
CA ARG A 309 -7.03 10.38 2.49
C ARG A 309 -5.75 10.97 3.08
N ILE A 310 -4.73 11.12 2.25
CA ILE A 310 -3.52 11.88 2.57
C ILE A 310 -3.67 13.28 2.00
N ARG A 311 -3.21 14.27 2.76
CA ARG A 311 -3.14 15.66 2.30
C ARG A 311 -1.70 16.12 2.25
N TRP A 312 -1.31 16.74 1.15
CA TRP A 312 0.03 17.30 1.03
C TRP A 312 0.11 18.65 1.74
N THR A 313 1.17 18.88 2.52
CA THR A 313 1.47 20.22 3.05
C THR A 313 1.95 21.14 1.92
N GLN A 314 2.02 22.45 2.18
CA GLN A 314 2.56 23.42 1.21
C GLN A 314 4.02 23.12 0.85
N GLU A 315 4.77 22.53 1.78
CA GLU A 315 6.16 22.14 1.59
C GLU A 315 6.31 20.84 0.79
N GLY A 316 5.21 20.14 0.48
CA GLY A 316 5.20 18.87 -0.25
C GLY A 316 5.43 17.64 0.64
N LEU A 317 5.16 17.73 1.95
CA LEU A 317 5.21 16.60 2.87
C LEU A 317 3.85 15.89 2.92
N PRO A 318 3.81 14.55 3.05
CA PRO A 318 2.56 13.83 3.24
C PRO A 318 2.03 14.05 4.66
N GLY A 319 0.82 14.59 4.75
CA GLY A 319 0.09 14.81 5.99
C GLY A 319 -0.86 13.65 6.27
N PHE A 320 -0.62 12.99 7.40
CA PHE A 320 -1.44 11.89 7.92
C PHE A 320 -2.31 12.42 9.05
N GLU A 321 -3.62 12.48 8.83
CA GLU A 321 -4.57 12.82 9.90
C GLU A 321 -4.69 11.64 10.88
N ARG A 322 -5.28 11.85 12.07
CA ARG A 322 -5.62 10.74 12.97
C ARG A 322 -6.44 9.68 12.22
N PRO A 323 -6.23 8.37 12.49
CA PRO A 323 -7.00 7.29 11.86
C PRO A 323 -8.50 7.58 11.81
N ALA A 324 -9.18 7.26 10.71
CA ALA A 324 -10.65 7.37 10.68
C ALA A 324 -11.29 6.34 11.65
N PRO A 325 -12.28 6.73 12.49
CA PRO A 325 -12.97 5.79 13.36
C PRO A 325 -13.71 4.69 12.57
N LEU A 326 -13.82 3.51 13.18
CA LEU A 326 -14.65 2.43 12.64
C LEU A 326 -16.10 2.89 12.43
N GLY A 327 -16.70 2.50 11.29
CA GLY A 327 -18.09 2.82 10.97
C GLY A 327 -18.39 4.29 10.64
N ALA A 328 -17.43 5.20 10.81
CA ALA A 328 -17.62 6.61 10.47
C ALA A 328 -17.67 6.78 8.94
N PRO A 329 -18.71 7.42 8.37
CA PRO A 329 -18.76 7.71 6.95
C PRO A 329 -17.59 8.58 6.50
N GLN A 330 -16.96 8.20 5.39
CA GLN A 330 -15.87 8.93 4.73
C GLN A 330 -16.21 9.11 3.25
N PRO A 331 -15.81 10.22 2.60
CA PRO A 331 -15.98 10.37 1.16
C PRO A 331 -15.28 9.25 0.38
N THR A 332 -15.94 8.69 -0.61
CA THR A 332 -15.34 7.65 -1.47
C THR A 332 -14.17 8.25 -2.27
N PRO A 333 -13.07 7.50 -2.49
CA PRO A 333 -11.99 7.96 -3.35
C PRO A 333 -12.50 8.34 -4.76
N GLY A 334 -12.38 9.62 -5.11
CA GLY A 334 -12.76 10.14 -6.44
C GLY A 334 -14.25 10.48 -6.63
N SER A 335 -15.05 10.52 -5.55
CA SER A 335 -16.47 10.93 -5.61
C SER A 335 -16.75 12.41 -5.39
#